data_AF-A0A6B3SNI1-F1
#
_entry.id   AF-A0A6B3SNI1-F1
#
_cell.length_a   1.000
_cell.length_b   1.000
_cell.length_c   1.000
_cell.angle_alpha   90.00
_cell.angle_beta   90.00
_cell.angle_gamma   90.00
#
_symmetry.space_group_name_H-M   'P 1'
#
loop_
_entity.id
_entity.type
_entity.pdbx_description
1 polymer ?
#
loop_
_entity_poly.entity_id
_entity_poly.type
_entity_poly.pdbx_seq_one_letter_code
_entity_poly.pdbx_strand_id
1 'polypeptide(L)'
;MEQTEKPASAEILAGILTTLRSIAPETADQDLNPGEPLRRQVDLDSMDWLNFLIALHQRFHVDIPEADYARLRCLDDIAAYLQAKTH
;
A
#
# COMPACT_ATOMS: atom_id res chain seq x y z
N MET A 1 9.07 6.08 -28.17
CA MET A 1 8.34 6.24 -26.90
C MET A 1 7.54 4.95 -26.75
N GLU A 2 8.23 3.87 -26.40
CA GLU A 2 7.63 2.53 -26.36
C GLU A 2 6.81 2.40 -25.09
N GLN A 3 5.49 2.33 -25.23
CA GLN A 3 4.60 1.68 -24.28
C GLN A 3 4.46 0.23 -24.76
N THR A 4 5.07 -0.75 -24.10
CA THR A 4 4.60 -2.15 -24.04
C THR A 4 5.54 -2.96 -23.14
N GLU A 5 5.14 -3.18 -21.88
CA GLU A 5 5.32 -4.42 -21.10
C GLU A 5 4.70 -4.15 -19.72
N LYS A 6 3.55 -4.77 -19.43
CA LYS A 6 2.69 -4.53 -18.26
C LYS A 6 3.47 -4.78 -16.95
N PRO A 7 3.85 -3.77 -16.13
CA PRO A 7 4.24 -4.05 -14.77
C PRO A 7 2.97 -3.94 -13.93
N ALA A 8 2.27 -5.05 -13.72
CA ALA A 8 1.09 -5.09 -12.85
C ALA A 8 1.37 -4.68 -11.38
N SER A 9 2.57 -4.18 -11.05
CA SER A 9 2.96 -3.81 -9.69
C SER A 9 3.50 -2.38 -9.56
N ALA A 10 4.07 -1.75 -10.59
CA ALA A 10 4.75 -0.46 -10.41
C ALA A 10 3.80 0.71 -10.13
N GLU A 11 2.64 0.75 -10.80
CA GLU A 11 1.64 1.82 -10.58
C GLU A 11 0.97 1.68 -9.21
N ILE A 12 0.66 0.44 -8.80
CA ILE A 12 0.11 0.14 -7.48
C ILE A 12 1.12 0.51 -6.41
N LEU A 13 2.37 0.06 -6.53
CA LEU A 13 3.45 0.40 -5.60
C LEU A 13 3.69 1.91 -5.53
N ALA A 14 3.72 2.60 -6.66
CA ALA A 14 3.85 4.06 -6.68
C ALA A 14 2.67 4.75 -5.99
N GLY A 15 1.46 4.22 -6.14
CA GLY A 15 0.28 4.71 -5.44
C GLY A 15 0.35 4.44 -3.93
N ILE A 16 0.76 3.24 -3.51
CA ILE A 16 1.00 2.87 -2.11
C ILE A 16 2.03 3.81 -1.48
N LEU A 17 3.20 4.00 -2.13
CA LEU A 17 4.26 4.89 -1.64
C LEU A 17 3.81 6.35 -1.58
N THR A 18 3.04 6.82 -2.56
CA THR A 18 2.47 8.18 -2.52
C THR A 18 1.52 8.35 -1.35
N THR A 19 0.65 7.37 -1.12
CA THR A 19 -0.28 7.38 0.02
C THR A 19 0.49 7.33 1.33
N LEU A 20 1.49 6.45 1.44
CA LEU A 20 2.35 6.32 2.63
C LEU A 20 3.04 7.64 2.94
N ARG A 21 3.63 8.29 1.93
CA ARG A 21 4.29 9.59 2.07
C ARG A 21 3.34 10.71 2.52
N SER A 22 2.05 10.58 2.24
CA SER A 22 1.05 11.56 2.70
C SER A 22 0.75 11.46 4.20
N ILE A 23 0.97 10.29 4.80
CA ILE A 23 0.62 10.04 6.20
C ILE A 23 1.89 9.99 7.07
N ALA A 24 2.90 9.23 6.62
CA ALA A 24 4.22 9.14 7.22
C ALA A 24 5.32 9.51 6.21
N PRO A 25 5.51 10.82 5.90
CA PRO A 25 6.51 11.28 4.93
C PRO A 25 7.93 10.87 5.29
N GLU A 26 8.24 10.76 6.59
CA GLU A 26 9.54 10.34 7.10
C GLU A 26 9.94 8.90 6.73
N THR A 27 8.96 8.07 6.39
CA THR A 27 9.15 6.63 6.14
C THR A 27 9.25 6.30 4.66
N ALA A 28 8.89 7.24 3.78
CA ALA A 28 8.88 7.05 2.34
C ALA A 28 10.29 6.88 1.73
N ASP A 29 11.32 7.35 2.43
CA ASP A 29 12.73 7.24 2.04
C ASP A 29 13.47 6.08 2.72
N GLN A 30 12.77 5.28 3.54
CA GLN A 30 13.36 4.07 4.12
C GLN A 30 13.35 2.91 3.13
N ASP A 31 14.37 2.07 3.20
CA ASP A 31 14.40 0.78 2.51
C ASP A 31 13.36 -0.15 3.18
N LEU A 32 12.13 -0.12 2.66
CA LEU A 32 11.03 -0.93 3.19
C LEU A 32 11.12 -2.34 2.64
N ASN A 33 11.30 -3.31 3.54
CA ASN A 33 11.29 -4.72 3.17
C ASN A 33 9.84 -5.19 2.96
N PRO A 34 9.42 -5.58 1.74
CA PRO A 34 8.04 -5.94 1.45
C PRO A 34 7.57 -7.23 2.14
N GLY A 35 8.50 -8.07 2.61
CA GLY A 35 8.20 -9.28 3.37
C GLY A 35 8.00 -9.06 4.86
N GLU A 36 8.22 -7.84 5.36
CA GLU A 36 8.06 -7.49 6.76
C GLU A 36 6.81 -6.62 7.03
N PRO A 37 6.33 -6.60 8.30
CA PRO A 37 5.15 -5.84 8.64
C PRO A 37 5.39 -4.35 8.44
N LEU A 38 4.69 -3.77 7.47
CA LEU A 38 4.86 -2.37 7.07
C LEU A 38 4.69 -1.46 8.28
N ARG A 39 3.61 -1.68 9.05
CA ARG A 39 3.24 -0.96 10.27
C ARG A 39 4.39 -0.83 11.28
N ARG A 40 5.27 -1.83 11.37
CA ARG A 40 6.42 -1.82 12.30
C ARG A 40 7.63 -1.10 11.71
N GLN A 41 7.83 -1.18 10.40
CA GLN A 41 8.97 -0.55 9.72
C GLN A 41 8.82 0.97 9.65
N VAL A 42 7.59 1.42 9.47
CA VAL A 42 7.21 2.82 9.29
C VAL A 42 6.59 3.43 10.56
N ASP A 43 6.66 2.71 11.68
CA ASP A 43 6.15 3.14 12.99
C ASP A 43 4.73 3.75 12.94
N LEU A 44 3.82 3.14 12.17
CA LEU A 44 2.47 3.67 12.03
C LEU A 44 1.62 3.32 13.26
N ASP A 45 1.02 4.35 13.84
CA ASP A 45 0.01 4.17 14.87
C ASP A 45 -1.29 3.56 14.28
N SER A 46 -2.20 3.12 15.16
CA SER A 46 -3.50 2.55 14.78
C SER A 46 -4.31 3.49 13.90
N MET A 47 -4.30 4.79 14.20
CA MET A 47 -5.01 5.81 13.42
C MET A 47 -4.36 6.04 12.05
N ASP A 48 -3.03 6.09 12.00
CA ASP A 48 -2.28 6.31 10.76
C ASP A 48 -2.53 5.18 9.75
N TRP A 49 -2.45 3.94 10.24
CA TRP A 49 -2.75 2.76 9.45
C TRP A 49 -4.18 2.74 8.90
N LEU A 50 -5.17 3.15 9.70
CA LEU A 50 -6.55 3.23 9.21
C LEU A 50 -6.68 4.27 8.10
N ASN A 51 -6.10 5.45 8.30
CA ASN A 51 -6.06 6.49 7.27
C ASN A 51 -5.35 6.01 6.00
N PHE A 52 -4.30 5.20 6.15
CA PHE A 52 -3.57 4.60 5.03
C PHE A 52 -4.47 3.69 4.20
N LEU A 53 -5.19 2.76 4.85
CA LEU A 53 -6.12 1.87 4.16
C LEU A 53 -7.28 2.64 3.51
N ILE A 54 -7.82 3.65 4.18
CA ILE A 54 -8.88 4.52 3.63
C ILE A 54 -8.38 5.25 2.38
N ALA A 55 -7.18 5.81 2.42
CA ALA A 55 -6.61 6.53 1.29
C ALA A 55 -6.29 5.59 0.11
N LEU A 56 -5.87 4.34 0.36
CA LEU A 56 -5.75 3.32 -0.67
C LEU A 56 -7.12 2.96 -1.27
N HIS A 57 -8.14 2.74 -0.44
CA HIS A 57 -9.51 2.51 -0.89
C HIS A 57 -10.00 3.63 -1.80
N GLN A 58 -9.83 4.90 -1.41
CA GLN A 58 -10.26 6.05 -2.20
C GLN A 58 -9.47 6.20 -3.50
N ARG A 59 -8.17 5.92 -3.48
CA ARG A 59 -7.29 6.06 -4.65
C ARG A 59 -7.54 4.99 -5.71
N PHE A 60 -7.64 3.75 -5.29
CA PHE A 60 -7.81 2.60 -6.18
C PHE A 60 -9.27 2.21 -6.37
N HIS A 61 -10.19 2.84 -5.64
CA HIS A 61 -11.63 2.55 -5.65
C HIS A 61 -11.95 1.09 -5.31
N VAL A 62 -11.18 0.50 -4.39
CA VAL A 62 -11.27 -0.92 -3.99
C VAL A 62 -11.80 -1.06 -2.58
N ASP A 63 -12.80 -1.91 -2.37
CA ASP A 63 -13.33 -2.17 -1.04
C ASP A 63 -12.33 -2.97 -0.17
N ILE A 64 -11.95 -2.39 0.97
CA ILE A 64 -11.07 -3.02 1.95
C ILE A 64 -11.86 -3.16 3.26
N PRO A 65 -12.54 -4.29 3.50
CA PRO A 65 -13.27 -4.50 4.73
C PRO A 65 -12.29 -4.69 5.90
N GLU A 66 -12.73 -4.33 7.11
CA GLU A 66 -11.93 -4.46 8.33
C GLU A 66 -11.46 -5.91 8.58
N ALA A 67 -12.22 -6.90 8.11
CA ALA A 67 -11.86 -8.31 8.18
C ALA A 67 -10.56 -8.64 7.42
N ASP A 68 -10.26 -7.93 6.34
CA ASP A 68 -9.04 -8.12 5.55
C ASP A 68 -7.85 -7.31 6.11
N TYR A 69 -8.06 -6.36 7.02
CA TYR A 69 -6.97 -5.57 7.63
C TYR A 69 -5.95 -6.48 8.32
N ALA A 70 -6.40 -7.61 8.88
CA ALA A 70 -5.52 -8.58 9.52
C ALA A 70 -4.59 -9.31 8.53
N ARG A 71 -4.95 -9.34 7.24
CA ARG A 71 -4.18 -9.94 6.14
C ARG A 71 -3.22 -8.93 5.53
N LEU A 72 -3.61 -7.66 5.47
CA LEU A 72 -2.78 -6.54 5.02
C LEU A 72 -1.70 -6.20 6.05
N ARG A 73 -0.71 -7.06 6.24
CA ARG A 73 0.36 -6.81 7.23
C ARG A 73 1.59 -6.19 6.61
N CYS A 74 1.94 -6.65 5.41
CA CYS A 74 3.16 -6.29 4.72
C CYS A 74 2.82 -5.57 3.41
N LEU A 75 3.80 -4.87 2.84
CA LEU A 75 3.62 -4.15 1.58
C LEU A 75 3.28 -5.11 0.43
N ASP A 76 3.81 -6.34 0.45
CA ASP A 76 3.50 -7.38 -0.53
C ASP A 76 2.02 -7.82 -0.47
N ASP A 77 1.48 -8.08 0.74
CA ASP A 77 0.06 -8.40 0.93
C ASP A 77 -0.85 -7.29 0.40
N ILE A 78 -0.49 -6.03 0.66
CA ILE A 78 -1.26 -4.88 0.18
C ILE A 78 -1.19 -4.78 -1.35
N ALA A 79 0.01 -4.87 -1.93
CA ALA A 79 0.18 -4.81 -3.38
C ALA A 79 -0.57 -5.97 -4.09
N ALA A 80 -0.46 -7.19 -3.55
CA ALA A 80 -1.15 -8.36 -4.08
C ALA A 80 -2.67 -8.23 -3.95
N TYR A 81 -3.17 -7.73 -2.81
CA TYR A 81 -4.60 -7.50 -2.60
C TYR A 81 -5.16 -6.47 -3.59
N LEU A 82 -4.48 -5.34 -3.74
CA LEU A 82 -4.87 -4.29 -4.69
C LEU A 82 -4.84 -4.80 -6.14
N GLN A 83 -3.79 -5.54 -6.51
CA GLN A 83 -3.66 -6.15 -7.83
C GLN A 83 -4.81 -7.11 -8.15
N ALA A 84 -5.21 -7.93 -7.19
CA ALA A 84 -6.32 -8.87 -7.36
C ALA A 84 -7.68 -8.17 -7.50
N LYS A 85 -7.83 -6.95 -6.97
CA LYS A 85 -9.08 -6.18 -6.97
C LYS A 85 -9.19 -5.19 -8.13
N THR A 86 -8.07 -4.73 -8.69
CA THR A 86 -8.03 -3.69 -9.74
C THR A 86 -8.01 -4.23 -11.18
N HIS A 87 -8.39 -5.50 -11.40
CA HIS A 87 -8.32 -6.18 -12.70
C HIS A 87 -9.58 -6.03 -13.55
#